data_AF-A0A428KTU4-F1
#
_entry.id   AF-A0A428KTU4-F1
#
_cell.length_a   1.000
_cell.length_b   1.000
_cell.length_c   1.000
_cell.angle_alpha   90.00
_cell.angle_beta   90.00
_cell.angle_gamma   90.00
#
_symmetry.space_group_name_H-M   'P 1'
#
loop_
_entity.id
_entity.type
_entity.pdbx_description
1 polymer ?
#
loop_
_entity_poly.entity_id
_entity_poly.type
_entity_poly.pdbx_seq_one_letter_code
_entity_poly.pdbx_strand_id
1 'polypeptide(L)'
;MPTITLASPVRFQYANRVAASLLLLSNCYFLTLGFLTIRSGGGPMGYGLLVLPFLLAAYSFLMPAALAFTRKWRGSLPLFVLNLIGLLYSMCLLYFLLFASGLQ
;
A
#
# COMPACT_ATOMS: atom_id res chain seq x y z
N MET A 1 -33.87 8.47 4.07
CA MET A 1 -32.57 8.91 3.48
C MET A 1 -32.38 8.16 2.18
N PRO A 2 -32.29 8.83 1.01
CA PRO A 2 -32.19 8.14 -0.26
C PRO A 2 -30.82 7.46 -0.38
N THR A 3 -30.85 6.14 -0.41
CA THR A 3 -29.70 5.30 -0.76
C THR A 3 -29.43 5.48 -2.25
N ILE A 4 -28.39 6.25 -2.56
CA ILE A 4 -27.90 6.44 -3.92
C ILE A 4 -27.37 5.08 -4.42
N THR A 5 -28.19 4.35 -5.16
CA THR A 5 -27.80 3.13 -5.87
C THR A 5 -26.98 3.50 -7.09
N LEU A 6 -25.68 3.74 -6.88
CA LEU A 6 -24.70 3.95 -7.94
C LEU A 6 -24.39 2.62 -8.65
N ALA A 7 -24.43 2.68 -9.97
CA ALA A 7 -24.38 1.61 -10.94
C ALA A 7 -23.33 0.51 -10.70
N SER A 8 -23.79 -0.74 -10.79
CA SER A 8 -23.08 -2.03 -10.85
C SER A 8 -22.14 -2.36 -9.67
N PRO A 9 -22.66 -2.97 -8.57
CA PRO A 9 -21.87 -3.30 -7.38
C PRO A 9 -20.71 -4.26 -7.65
N VAL A 10 -20.73 -4.97 -8.78
CA VAL A 10 -19.74 -6.00 -9.13
C VAL A 10 -18.44 -5.39 -9.66
N ARG A 11 -18.49 -4.36 -10.51
CA ARG A 11 -17.28 -3.74 -11.11
C ARG A 11 -16.41 -3.09 -10.05
N PHE A 12 -17.04 -2.41 -9.08
CA PHE A 12 -16.36 -1.78 -7.95
C PHE A 12 -15.67 -2.79 -7.04
N GLN A 13 -16.31 -3.95 -6.80
CA GLN A 13 -15.72 -5.04 -6.03
C GLN A 13 -14.47 -5.63 -6.70
N TYR A 14 -14.49 -5.79 -8.03
CA TYR A 14 -13.31 -6.25 -8.76
C TYR A 14 -12.18 -5.24 -8.72
N ALA A 15 -12.46 -3.96 -8.97
CA ALA A 15 -11.44 -2.90 -8.90
C ALA A 15 -10.79 -2.81 -7.51
N ASN A 16 -11.59 -2.90 -6.44
CA ASN A 16 -11.06 -2.88 -5.08
C ASN A 16 -10.16 -4.10 -4.78
N ARG A 17 -10.51 -5.29 -5.28
CA ARG A 17 -9.66 -6.49 -5.11
C ARG A 17 -8.36 -6.38 -5.89
N VAL A 18 -8.41 -5.84 -7.10
CA VAL A 18 -7.20 -5.59 -7.91
C VAL A 18 -6.30 -4.61 -7.16
N ALA A 19 -6.83 -3.48 -6.69
CA ALA A 19 -6.08 -2.51 -5.89
C ALA A 19 -5.50 -3.14 -4.61
N ALA A 20 -6.29 -3.92 -3.86
CA ALA A 20 -5.82 -4.61 -2.67
C ALA A 20 -4.72 -5.64 -2.97
N SER A 21 -4.83 -6.37 -4.09
CA SER A 21 -3.80 -7.33 -4.51
C SER A 21 -2.48 -6.66 -4.88
N LEU A 22 -2.53 -5.53 -5.60
CA LEU A 22 -1.37 -4.69 -5.90
C LEU A 22 -0.74 -4.14 -4.60
N LEU A 23 -1.55 -3.67 -3.67
CA LEU A 23 -1.10 -3.17 -2.38
C LEU A 23 -0.39 -4.25 -1.55
N LEU A 24 -0.93 -5.48 -1.53
CA LEU A 24 -0.30 -6.64 -0.89
C LEU A 24 1.05 -6.97 -1.54
N LEU A 25 1.11 -6.99 -2.87
CA LEU A 25 2.34 -7.25 -3.61
C LEU A 25 3.42 -6.20 -3.30
N SER A 26 3.06 -4.91 -3.33
CA SER A 26 3.96 -3.81 -2.96
C SER A 26 4.44 -3.91 -1.52
N ASN A 27 3.56 -4.29 -0.59
CA ASN A 27 3.94 -4.48 0.81
C ASN A 27 4.91 -5.66 1.01
N CYS A 28 4.76 -6.76 0.27
CA CYS A 28 5.74 -7.84 0.28
C CYS A 28 7.13 -7.36 -0.17
N TYR A 29 7.19 -6.52 -1.21
CA TYR A 29 8.44 -5.90 -1.64
C TYR A 29 9.04 -4.99 -0.56
N PHE A 30 8.22 -4.15 0.08
CA PHE A 30 8.66 -3.28 1.18
C PHE A 30 9.17 -4.07 2.39
N LEU A 31 8.56 -5.21 2.72
CA LEU A 31 9.03 -6.12 3.78
C LEU A 31 10.45 -6.61 3.53
N THR A 32 10.75 -7.05 2.30
CA THR A 32 12.09 -7.47 1.92
C THR A 32 13.09 -6.31 2.00
N LEU A 33 12.70 -5.12 1.53
CA LEU A 33 13.51 -3.91 1.65
C LEU A 33 13.80 -3.52 3.10
N GLY A 34 12.79 -3.55 3.96
CA GLY A 34 12.94 -3.26 5.38
C GLY A 34 13.91 -4.24 6.06
N PHE A 35 13.76 -5.54 5.79
CA PHE A 35 14.68 -6.55 6.31
C PHE A 35 16.11 -6.33 5.83
N LEU A 36 16.31 -6.05 4.53
CA LEU A 36 17.63 -5.79 3.97
C LEU A 36 18.27 -4.54 4.60
N THR A 37 17.46 -3.50 4.81
CA THR A 37 17.88 -2.21 5.40
C THR A 37 18.31 -2.36 6.85
N ILE A 38 17.56 -3.13 7.65
CA ILE A 38 17.92 -3.43 9.04
C ILE A 38 19.21 -4.25 9.07
N ARG A 39 19.31 -5.28 8.22
CA ARG A 39 20.50 -6.15 8.15
C ARG A 39 21.76 -5.39 7.72
N SER A 40 21.64 -4.43 6.80
CA SER A 40 22.75 -3.61 6.33
C SER A 40 23.04 -2.38 7.22
N GLY A 41 22.38 -2.26 8.38
CA GLY A 41 22.57 -1.11 9.29
C GLY A 41 22.15 0.23 8.69
N GLY A 42 21.26 0.24 7.70
CA GLY A 42 20.82 1.44 6.98
C GLY A 42 21.76 1.93 5.88
N GLY A 43 22.80 1.17 5.51
CA GLY A 43 23.70 1.54 4.40
C GLY A 43 24.71 2.65 4.78
N PRO A 44 25.40 3.27 3.80
CA PRO A 44 26.38 4.32 4.09
C PRO A 44 25.70 5.49 4.83
N MET A 45 26.25 5.88 5.99
CA MET A 45 25.71 6.87 6.93
C MET A 45 24.34 6.54 7.58
N GLY A 46 23.76 5.35 7.37
CA GLY A 46 22.49 4.97 7.99
C GLY A 46 21.24 5.60 7.36
N TYR A 47 21.34 6.17 6.15
CA TYR A 47 20.19 6.78 5.45
C TYR A 47 18.99 5.85 5.28
N GLY A 48 19.21 4.54 5.13
CA GLY A 48 18.16 3.55 5.06
C GLY A 48 17.29 3.48 6.34
N LEU A 49 17.85 3.78 7.51
CA LEU A 49 17.09 3.84 8.76
C LEU A 49 16.12 5.03 8.80
N LEU A 50 16.39 6.11 8.06
CA LEU A 50 15.46 7.24 7.94
C LEU A 50 14.21 6.87 7.11
N VAL A 51 14.32 5.86 6.25
CA VAL A 51 13.19 5.38 5.43
C VAL A 51 12.30 4.42 6.21
N LEU A 52 12.80 3.77 7.27
CA LEU A 52 12.04 2.83 8.11
C LEU A 52 10.68 3.36 8.61
N PRO A 53 10.55 4.58 9.19
CA PRO A 53 9.24 5.09 9.61
C PRO A 53 8.25 5.24 8.45
N PHE A 54 8.73 5.56 7.25
CA PHE A 54 7.89 5.63 6.04
C PHE A 54 7.48 4.23 5.55
N LEU A 55 8.37 3.23 5.64
CA LEU A 55 8.00 1.82 5.39
C LEU A 55 6.94 1.35 6.39
N LEU A 56 7.04 1.78 7.66
CA LEU A 56 6.06 1.44 8.70
C LEU A 56 4.67 1.98 8.37
N ALA A 57 4.61 3.22 7.85
CA ALA A 57 3.37 3.80 7.35
C ALA A 57 2.80 3.00 6.17
N ALA A 58 3.64 2.54 5.24
CA ALA A 58 3.20 1.66 4.15
C ALA A 58 2.59 0.34 4.67
N TYR A 59 3.18 -0.27 5.71
CA TYR A 59 2.63 -1.48 6.34
C TYR A 59 1.28 -1.27 7.00
N SER A 60 0.95 -0.07 7.47
CA SER A 60 -0.37 0.21 8.03
C SER A 60 -1.49 0.06 6.99
N PHE A 61 -1.20 0.29 5.71
CA PHE A 61 -2.13 0.09 4.59
C PHE A 61 -2.34 -1.39 4.21
N LEU A 62 -1.63 -2.31 4.85
CA LEU A 62 -1.83 -3.76 4.70
C LEU A 62 -3.14 -4.20 5.39
N MET A 63 -3.54 -3.52 6.46
CA MET A 63 -4.80 -3.78 7.17
C MET A 63 -6.06 -3.50 6.32
N PRO A 64 -6.24 -2.33 5.67
CA PRO A 64 -7.37 -2.10 4.76
C PRO A 64 -7.32 -3.00 3.52
N ALA A 65 -6.13 -3.34 3.02
CA ALA A 65 -5.97 -4.29 1.91
C ALA A 65 -6.47 -5.69 2.29
N ALA A 66 -6.12 -6.18 3.49
CA ALA A 66 -6.59 -7.46 4.00
C ALA A 66 -8.12 -7.45 4.26
N LEU A 67 -8.65 -6.35 4.82
CA LEU A 67 -10.09 -6.22 5.03
C LEU A 67 -10.89 -6.23 3.72
N ALA A 68 -10.33 -5.76 2.60
CA ALA A 68 -11.02 -5.77 1.30
C ALA A 68 -11.36 -7.18 0.79
N PHE A 69 -10.68 -8.22 1.29
CA PHE A 69 -11.01 -9.62 0.98
C PHE A 69 -12.12 -10.19 1.88
N THR A 70 -12.42 -9.55 3.01
CA THR A 70 -13.45 -10.01 3.95
C THR A 70 -14.87 -9.75 3.43
N ARG A 71 -15.77 -10.71 3.64
CA ARG A 71 -17.15 -10.68 3.12
C ARG A 71 -17.97 -9.49 3.67
N LYS A 72 -17.62 -8.99 4.85
CA LYS A 72 -18.32 -7.89 5.55
C LYS A 72 -18.11 -6.51 4.90
N TRP A 73 -17.00 -6.32 4.17
CA TRP A 73 -16.54 -5.00 3.71
C TRP A 73 -16.40 -4.88 2.17
N ARG A 74 -16.88 -5.87 1.41
CA ARG A 74 -16.73 -5.92 -0.06
C ARG A 74 -17.29 -4.71 -0.81
N GLY A 75 -18.33 -4.06 -0.30
CA GLY A 75 -19.06 -3.00 -1.01
C GLY A 75 -18.88 -1.58 -0.44
N SER A 76 -18.06 -1.40 0.59
CA SER A 76 -17.94 -0.10 1.25
C SER A 76 -16.99 0.83 0.51
N LEU A 77 -17.53 1.96 0.05
CA LEU A 77 -16.79 3.08 -0.52
C LEU A 77 -15.55 3.52 0.31
N PRO A 78 -15.59 3.61 1.66
CA PRO A 78 -14.41 4.02 2.42
C PRO A 78 -13.22 3.05 2.29
N LEU A 79 -13.43 1.74 2.18
CA LEU A 79 -12.32 0.80 1.99
C LEU A 79 -11.67 0.93 0.62
N PHE A 80 -12.45 1.23 -0.41
CA PHE A 80 -11.89 1.50 -1.72
C PHE A 80 -11.02 2.75 -1.71
N VAL A 81 -11.48 3.83 -1.06
CA VAL A 81 -10.71 5.07 -0.93
C VAL A 81 -9.42 4.83 -0.12
N LEU A 82 -9.49 4.07 0.98
CA LEU A 82 -8.30 3.71 1.77
C LEU A 82 -7.28 2.90 0.96
N ASN A 83 -7.73 1.92 0.19
CA ASN A 83 -6.84 1.16 -0.69
C ASN A 83 -6.25 2.05 -1.79
N LEU A 84 -7.00 3.00 -2.33
CA LEU A 84 -6.52 3.90 -3.37
C LEU A 84 -5.47 4.89 -2.84
N ILE A 85 -5.69 5.44 -1.63
CA ILE A 85 -4.71 6.27 -0.92
C ILE A 85 -3.44 5.45 -0.61
N GLY A 86 -3.60 4.23 -0.08
CA GLY A 86 -2.47 3.36 0.22
C GLY A 86 -1.68 2.96 -1.01
N LEU A 87 -2.36 2.74 -2.14
CA LEU A 87 -1.71 2.44 -3.42
C LEU A 87 -0.94 3.66 -3.96
N LEU A 88 -1.55 4.85 -3.92
CA LEU A 88 -0.87 6.10 -4.30
C LEU A 88 0.36 6.38 -3.41
N TYR A 89 0.22 6.16 -2.10
CA TYR A 89 1.32 6.26 -1.15
C TYR A 89 2.44 5.28 -1.47
N SER A 90 2.09 4.00 -1.74
CA SER A 90 3.07 2.98 -2.12
C SER A 90 3.82 3.35 -3.41
N MET A 91 3.12 3.90 -4.40
CA MET A 91 3.72 4.36 -5.66
C MET A 91 4.67 5.54 -5.45
N CYS A 92 4.26 6.52 -4.62
CA CYS A 92 5.10 7.67 -4.28
C CYS A 92 6.38 7.25 -3.54
N LEU A 93 6.25 6.34 -2.56
CA LEU A 93 7.37 5.83 -1.79
C LEU A 93 8.32 4.99 -2.67
N LEU A 94 7.77 4.18 -3.58
CA LEU A 94 8.54 3.40 -4.54
C LEU A 94 9.27 4.31 -5.54
N TYR A 95 8.63 5.37 -6.03
CA TYR A 95 9.26 6.39 -6.87
C TYR A 95 10.41 7.10 -6.12
N PHE A 96 10.19 7.50 -4.88
CA PHE A 96 11.21 8.13 -4.05
C PHE A 96 12.42 7.20 -3.83
N LEU A 97 12.17 5.91 -3.53
CA LEU A 97 13.21 4.90 -3.39
C LEU A 97 13.98 4.68 -4.69
N LEU A 98 13.28 4.56 -5.82
CA LEU A 98 13.93 4.39 -7.13
C LEU A 98 14.79 5.59 -7.47
N PHE A 99 14.29 6.81 -7.29
CA PHE A 99 15.06 8.04 -7.51
C PHE A 99 16.28 8.11 -6.59
N ALA A 100 16.13 7.78 -5.31
CA ALA A 100 17.23 7.73 -4.36
C ALA A 100 18.28 6.65 -4.70
N SER A 101 17.86 5.53 -5.30
CA SER A 101 18.76 4.45 -5.72
C SER A 101 19.35 4.61 -7.13
N GLY A 102 18.77 5.50 -7.95
CA GLY A 102 18.96 5.56 -9.40
C GLY A 102 19.55 6.86 -9.95
N LEU A 103 19.98 7.79 -9.08
CA LEU A 103 20.89 8.87 -9.46
C LEU A 103 22.27 8.58 -8.84
N GLN A 104 23.06 7.77 -9.54
CA GLN A 104 24.52 7.86 -9.49
C GLN A 104 24.99 8.89 -10.52
#